data_AF-A0A1Y2DN71-F1
#
_entry.id   AF-A0A1Y2DN71-F1
#
_cell.length_a   1.000
_cell.length_b   1.000
_cell.length_c   1.000
_cell.angle_alpha   90.00
_cell.angle_beta   90.00
_cell.angle_gamma   90.00
#
_symmetry.space_group_name_H-M   'P 1'
#
loop_
_entity.id
_entity.type
_entity.pdbx_description
1 polymer ?
#
loop_
_entity_poly.entity_id
_entity_poly.type
_entity_poly.pdbx_seq_one_letter_code
_entity_poly.pdbx_strand_id
1 'polypeptide(L)'
;MSDSDDEPITLSGHALDALKQFYAERDAHTAKFEKLNAEAEENAKSGKPLTIESFSEDWQESQFWYSEETASLLAKQLLNGATPDMTLVVVSAPSVFVQLRNLVNQAGPDAPKPKLYLLEHDNRFNVFGSEFIFYDLNEPFKLPPELKGCADRMICDPPFLNEDTQTKAALTIRWLAKPHTTPEPSPRLIVCTGERMEPIVTKVYKSFGLQTTTYEPTHARGLSNEFYCYANFEGEAWKWGKPVLSGERKDAQGVGMESK
;
A
#
# COMPACT_ATOMS: atom_id res chain seq x y z
N MET A 1 10.24 -63.42 26.45
CA MET A 1 9.77 -63.65 25.08
C MET A 1 8.81 -62.49 24.80
N SER A 2 9.38 -61.34 24.43
CA SER A 2 9.59 -60.89 23.03
C SER A 2 8.30 -60.25 22.50
N ASP A 3 8.29 -59.11 21.81
CA ASP A 3 9.35 -58.20 21.41
C ASP A 3 8.65 -56.90 20.98
N SER A 4 9.35 -55.77 21.13
CA SER A 4 9.29 -54.59 20.24
C SER A 4 7.92 -53.96 19.89
N ASP A 5 7.52 -52.94 20.65
CA ASP A 5 6.65 -51.85 20.16
C ASP A 5 7.45 -50.53 20.02
N ASP A 6 8.73 -50.64 19.64
CA ASP A 6 9.61 -49.53 19.23
C ASP A 6 9.56 -49.37 17.70
N GLU A 7 8.36 -49.20 17.11
CA GLU A 7 8.29 -48.66 15.75
C GLU A 7 8.66 -47.18 15.82
N PRO A 8 9.77 -46.73 15.17
CA PRO A 8 10.12 -45.33 15.16
C PRO A 8 8.99 -44.56 14.47
N ILE A 9 8.45 -43.53 15.13
CA ILE A 9 7.47 -42.61 14.54
C ILE A 9 8.15 -41.91 13.36
N THR A 10 7.99 -42.45 12.15
CA THR A 10 8.52 -41.87 10.92
C THR A 10 7.47 -40.99 10.26
N LEU A 11 7.87 -39.79 9.84
CA LEU A 11 7.02 -38.90 9.02
C LEU A 11 6.55 -39.65 7.77
N SER A 12 5.27 -39.51 7.42
CA SER A 12 4.76 -40.04 6.16
C SER A 12 5.50 -39.43 4.96
N GLY A 13 5.57 -40.12 3.83
CA GLY A 13 6.23 -39.60 2.62
C GLY A 13 5.72 -38.20 2.24
N HIS A 14 4.42 -37.98 2.35
CA HIS A 14 3.81 -36.66 2.14
C HIS A 14 4.27 -35.59 3.14
N ALA A 15 4.45 -35.95 4.42
CA ALA A 15 4.94 -35.00 5.42
C ALA A 15 6.43 -34.67 5.22
N LEU A 16 7.25 -35.63 4.76
CA LEU A 16 8.64 -35.41 4.38
C LEU A 16 8.78 -34.50 3.17
N ASP A 17 7.93 -34.68 2.14
CA ASP A 17 7.96 -33.85 0.94
C ASP A 17 7.47 -32.42 1.24
N ALA A 18 6.41 -32.28 2.05
CA ALA A 18 5.96 -30.99 2.54
C ALA A 18 7.05 -30.27 3.36
N LEU A 19 7.79 -31.00 4.19
CA LEU A 19 8.90 -30.43 4.98
C LEU A 19 10.07 -29.99 4.09
N LYS A 20 10.43 -30.77 3.06
CA LYS A 20 11.45 -30.37 2.08
C LYS A 20 11.04 -29.13 1.31
N GLN A 21 9.78 -29.05 0.89
CA GLN A 21 9.25 -27.88 0.21
C GLN A 21 9.29 -26.64 1.12
N PHE A 22 8.88 -26.78 2.38
CA PHE A 22 8.97 -25.70 3.37
C PHE A 22 10.41 -25.20 3.57
N TYR A 23 11.40 -26.10 3.67
CA TYR A 23 12.81 -25.68 3.77
C TYR A 23 13.31 -24.98 2.50
N ALA A 24 12.94 -25.48 1.31
CA ALA A 24 13.32 -24.84 0.05
C ALA A 24 12.73 -23.44 -0.11
N GLU A 25 11.46 -23.26 0.25
CA GLU A 25 10.78 -21.96 0.26
C GLU A 25 11.44 -20.99 1.24
N ARG A 26 11.75 -21.46 2.47
CA ARG A 26 12.44 -20.66 3.49
C ARG A 26 13.83 -20.24 3.05
N ASP A 27 14.61 -21.14 2.46
CA ASP A 27 15.97 -20.85 2.01
C ASP A 27 15.96 -19.87 0.82
N ALA A 28 15.02 -20.02 -0.12
CA ALA A 28 14.82 -19.07 -1.21
C ALA A 28 14.39 -17.68 -0.71
N HIS A 29 13.49 -17.63 0.27
CA HIS A 29 13.08 -16.38 0.91
C HIS A 29 14.25 -15.69 1.61
N THR A 30 15.07 -16.45 2.35
CA THR A 30 16.26 -15.96 3.04
C THR A 30 17.25 -15.37 2.04
N ALA A 31 17.57 -16.08 0.96
CA ALA A 31 18.49 -15.61 -0.07
C ALA A 31 17.98 -14.32 -0.76
N LYS A 32 16.68 -14.22 -1.04
CA LYS A 32 16.07 -13.02 -1.63
C LYS A 32 16.10 -11.83 -0.67
N PHE A 33 15.82 -12.08 0.61
CA PHE A 33 15.89 -11.06 1.67
C PHE A 33 17.32 -10.55 1.85
N GLU A 34 18.31 -11.44 1.96
CA GLU A 34 19.73 -11.07 2.07
C GLU A 34 20.19 -10.23 0.87
N LYS A 35 19.78 -10.62 -0.34
CA LYS A 35 20.08 -9.85 -1.55
C LYS A 35 19.48 -8.45 -1.51
N LEU A 36 18.18 -8.32 -1.20
CA LEU A 36 17.50 -7.03 -1.12
C LEU A 36 18.07 -6.15 0.00
N ASN A 37 18.44 -6.74 1.14
CA ASN A 37 19.05 -6.00 2.24
C ASN A 37 20.45 -5.49 1.87
N ALA A 38 21.26 -6.34 1.20
CA ALA A 38 22.56 -5.91 0.69
C ALA A 38 22.44 -4.77 -0.34
N GLU A 39 21.48 -4.86 -1.27
CA GLU A 39 21.19 -3.79 -2.23
C GLU A 39 20.72 -2.51 -1.53
N ALA A 40 19.85 -2.62 -0.50
CA ALA A 40 19.39 -1.49 0.29
C ALA A 40 20.53 -0.79 1.05
N GLU A 41 21.44 -1.56 1.64
CA GLU A 41 22.63 -1.02 2.31
C GLU A 41 23.60 -0.35 1.33
N GLU A 42 23.82 -0.94 0.16
CA GLU A 42 24.67 -0.35 -0.88
C GLU A 42 24.07 0.94 -1.44
N ASN A 43 22.76 0.93 -1.70
CA ASN A 43 22.02 2.10 -2.16
C ASN A 43 22.07 3.23 -1.12
N ALA A 44 21.90 2.93 0.16
CA ALA A 44 22.05 3.90 1.24
C ALA A 44 23.48 4.49 1.30
N LYS A 45 24.52 3.68 1.12
CA LYS A 45 25.93 4.12 1.10
C LYS A 45 26.27 4.96 -0.13
N SER A 46 25.65 4.66 -1.26
CA SER A 46 25.88 5.35 -2.55
C SER A 46 24.93 6.52 -2.80
N GLY A 47 24.00 6.79 -1.88
CA GLY A 47 22.99 7.83 -2.02
C GLY A 47 21.94 7.54 -3.11
N LYS A 48 21.87 6.30 -3.60
CA LYS A 48 20.85 5.89 -4.58
C LYS A 48 19.54 5.56 -3.87
N PRO A 49 18.39 6.06 -4.36
CA PRO A 49 17.09 5.68 -3.80
C PRO A 49 16.79 4.21 -4.11
N LEU A 50 16.10 3.54 -3.17
CA LEU A 50 15.50 2.23 -3.43
C LEU A 50 14.37 2.38 -4.44
N THR A 51 14.25 1.48 -5.40
CA THR A 51 13.15 1.49 -6.37
C THR A 51 12.21 0.32 -6.10
N ILE A 52 10.91 0.50 -6.40
CA ILE A 52 9.94 -0.60 -6.26
C ILE A 52 10.26 -1.75 -7.23
N GLU A 53 10.96 -1.47 -8.32
CA GLU A 53 11.39 -2.46 -9.32
C GLU A 53 12.35 -3.51 -8.76
N SER A 54 13.06 -3.23 -7.66
CA SER A 54 13.83 -4.23 -6.90
C SER A 54 12.93 -5.36 -6.37
N PHE A 55 11.63 -5.12 -6.22
CA PHE A 55 10.65 -6.09 -5.76
C PHE A 55 9.82 -6.60 -6.96
N SER A 56 9.96 -7.88 -7.29
CA SER A 56 9.14 -8.50 -8.35
C SER A 56 7.67 -8.55 -7.94
N GLU A 57 6.76 -8.15 -8.82
CA GLU A 57 5.31 -8.36 -8.64
C GLU A 57 4.98 -9.85 -8.50
N ASP A 58 4.06 -10.17 -7.58
CA ASP A 58 3.42 -11.47 -7.46
C ASP A 58 1.92 -11.37 -7.75
N TRP A 59 1.50 -12.02 -8.84
CA TRP A 59 0.10 -12.01 -9.28
C TRP A 59 -0.81 -12.82 -8.36
N GLN A 60 -0.28 -13.81 -7.64
CA GLN A 60 -1.07 -14.61 -6.69
C GLN A 60 -1.46 -13.76 -5.47
N GLU A 61 -0.60 -12.81 -5.10
CA GLU A 61 -0.82 -11.82 -4.05
C GLU A 61 -1.52 -10.54 -4.56
N SER A 62 -1.94 -10.52 -5.84
CA SER A 62 -2.50 -9.34 -6.53
C SER A 62 -1.63 -8.08 -6.42
N GLN A 63 -0.32 -8.23 -6.53
CA GLN A 63 0.62 -7.11 -6.52
C GLN A 63 0.76 -6.48 -7.90
N PHE A 64 0.38 -5.21 -8.00
CA PHE A 64 0.56 -4.39 -9.21
C PHE A 64 1.17 -3.05 -8.81
N TRP A 65 2.34 -2.72 -9.35
CA TRP A 65 3.02 -1.50 -8.95
C TRP A 65 2.46 -0.29 -9.70
N TYR A 66 2.05 0.74 -8.95
CA TYR A 66 1.84 2.07 -9.52
C TYR A 66 3.03 2.54 -10.36
N SER A 67 2.74 3.28 -11.42
CA SER A 67 3.77 4.01 -12.16
C SER A 67 4.52 4.96 -11.24
N GLU A 68 5.77 5.30 -11.57
CA GLU A 68 6.56 6.22 -10.78
C GLU A 68 5.84 7.57 -10.57
N GLU A 69 5.18 8.08 -11.61
CA GLU A 69 4.37 9.29 -11.56
C GLU A 69 3.26 9.18 -10.50
N THR A 70 2.48 8.09 -10.55
CA THR A 70 1.37 7.86 -9.63
C THR A 70 1.84 7.69 -8.20
N ALA A 71 2.83 6.82 -7.96
CA ALA A 71 3.39 6.60 -6.64
C ALA A 71 3.96 7.91 -6.04
N SER A 72 4.66 8.70 -6.87
CA SER A 72 5.23 9.98 -6.44
C SER A 72 4.17 11.03 -6.14
N LEU A 73 3.11 11.10 -6.94
CA LEU A 73 1.99 12.02 -6.70
C LEU A 73 1.27 11.69 -5.40
N LEU A 74 0.93 10.42 -5.18
CA LEU A 74 0.26 9.95 -3.96
C LEU A 74 1.13 10.20 -2.72
N ALA A 75 2.43 9.89 -2.79
CA ALA A 75 3.38 10.17 -1.72
C ALA A 75 3.47 11.68 -1.39
N LYS A 76 3.49 12.55 -2.40
CA LYS A 76 3.46 14.01 -2.21
C LYS A 76 2.17 14.49 -1.54
N GLN A 77 1.02 13.90 -1.87
CA GLN A 77 -0.24 14.23 -1.19
C GLN A 77 -0.21 13.83 0.30
N LEU A 78 0.41 12.70 0.64
CA LEU A 78 0.65 12.31 2.03
C LEU A 78 1.61 13.27 2.75
N LEU A 79 2.65 13.78 2.09
CA LEU A 79 3.62 14.71 2.70
C LEU A 79 3.15 16.16 2.76
N ASN A 80 2.15 16.57 1.98
CA ASN A 80 1.75 17.99 1.86
C ASN A 80 1.27 18.57 3.22
N GLY A 81 2.10 19.38 3.86
CA GLY A 81 1.85 19.94 5.19
C GLY A 81 2.01 18.92 6.32
N ALA A 82 2.74 17.82 6.09
CA ALA A 82 3.08 16.87 7.15
C ALA A 82 4.13 17.47 8.08
N THR A 83 4.01 17.18 9.38
CA THR A 83 4.92 17.64 10.43
C THR A 83 5.71 16.47 11.01
N PRO A 84 6.83 16.71 11.73
CA PRO A 84 7.66 15.63 12.28
C PRO A 84 6.95 14.73 13.30
N ASP A 85 5.91 15.24 13.96
CA ASP A 85 5.10 14.52 14.96
C ASP A 85 3.98 13.67 14.34
N MET A 86 3.70 13.83 13.03
CA MET A 86 2.69 13.05 12.34
C MET A 86 3.15 11.62 12.06
N THR A 87 2.18 10.71 12.01
CA THR A 87 2.36 9.33 11.55
C THR A 87 1.61 9.11 10.23
N LEU A 88 2.35 8.70 9.20
CA LEU A 88 1.86 8.36 7.87
C LEU A 88 1.89 6.84 7.72
N VAL A 89 0.75 6.24 7.36
CA VAL A 89 0.62 4.78 7.23
C VAL A 89 0.19 4.41 5.80
N VAL A 90 0.98 3.56 5.17
CA VAL A 90 0.72 3.00 3.83
C VAL A 90 0.28 1.55 3.99
N VAL A 91 -0.93 1.22 3.54
CA VAL A 91 -1.51 -0.12 3.67
C VAL A 91 -1.65 -0.75 2.30
N SER A 92 -0.94 -1.87 2.07
CA SER A 92 -0.98 -2.65 0.82
C SER A 92 -0.59 -1.88 -0.46
N ALA A 93 0.09 -0.73 -0.34
CA ALA A 93 0.53 0.08 -1.48
C ALA A 93 2.06 0.34 -1.46
N PRO A 94 2.90 -0.72 -1.54
CA PRO A 94 4.33 -0.60 -1.30
C PRO A 94 5.08 0.33 -2.27
N SER A 95 4.62 0.46 -3.52
CA SER A 95 5.19 1.43 -4.48
C SER A 95 5.10 2.88 -3.98
N VAL A 96 3.97 3.24 -3.34
CA VAL A 96 3.78 4.56 -2.72
C VAL A 96 4.70 4.71 -1.51
N PHE A 97 4.85 3.67 -0.69
CA PHE A 97 5.74 3.71 0.47
C PHE A 97 7.20 3.93 0.06
N VAL A 98 7.68 3.22 -0.97
CA VAL A 98 9.05 3.39 -1.48
C VAL A 98 9.27 4.86 -1.90
N GLN A 99 8.34 5.46 -2.66
CA GLN A 99 8.47 6.86 -3.05
C GLN A 99 8.32 7.83 -1.87
N LEU A 100 7.44 7.55 -0.93
CA LEU A 100 7.29 8.33 0.29
C LEU A 100 8.61 8.38 1.08
N ARG A 101 9.24 7.22 1.29
CA ARG A 101 10.52 7.09 1.99
C ARG A 101 11.66 7.78 1.25
N ASN A 102 11.73 7.62 -0.08
CA ASN A 102 12.72 8.30 -0.92
C ASN A 102 12.61 9.82 -0.80
N LEU A 103 11.40 10.37 -0.89
CA LEU A 103 11.16 11.82 -0.77
C LEU A 103 11.58 12.34 0.62
N VAL A 104 11.28 11.62 1.69
CA VAL A 104 11.69 12.00 3.06
C VAL A 104 13.22 11.93 3.23
N ASN A 105 13.88 10.93 2.67
CA ASN A 105 15.33 10.76 2.78
C ASN A 105 16.13 11.76 1.93
N GLN A 106 15.59 12.16 0.78
CA GLN A 106 16.19 13.18 -0.10
C GLN A 106 15.93 14.61 0.41
N ALA A 107 14.96 14.79 1.31
CA ALA A 107 14.68 16.08 1.89
C ALA A 107 15.86 16.56 2.75
N GLY A 108 16.12 17.88 2.72
CA GLY A 108 17.20 18.51 3.47
C GLY A 108 17.10 18.27 5.00
N PRO A 109 18.17 18.56 5.75
CA PRO A 109 18.21 18.31 7.20
C PRO A 109 17.10 19.02 7.99
N ASP A 110 16.63 20.17 7.50
CA ASP A 110 15.57 20.97 8.14
C ASP A 110 14.15 20.58 7.70
N ALA A 111 14.01 19.63 6.77
CA ALA A 111 12.71 19.19 6.30
C ALA A 111 12.00 18.32 7.35
N PRO A 112 10.66 18.40 7.45
CA PRO A 112 9.93 17.57 8.40
C PRO A 112 10.06 16.09 8.06
N LYS A 113 10.37 15.28 9.07
CA LYS A 113 10.50 13.82 8.96
C LYS A 113 9.40 13.14 9.79
N PRO A 114 8.19 12.95 9.22
CA PRO A 114 7.14 12.21 9.91
C PRO A 114 7.52 10.74 10.10
N LYS A 115 6.84 10.06 11.01
CA LYS A 115 6.95 8.59 11.14
C LYS A 115 6.25 7.92 9.97
N LEU A 116 6.91 6.92 9.37
CA LEU A 116 6.39 6.18 8.23
C LEU A 116 6.19 4.71 8.62
N TYR A 117 5.06 4.13 8.22
CA TYR A 117 4.81 2.71 8.33
C TYR A 117 4.27 2.14 7.02
N LEU A 118 4.76 0.96 6.64
CA LEU A 118 4.22 0.10 5.60
C LEU A 118 3.57 -1.11 6.26
N LEU A 119 2.27 -1.28 6.07
CA LEU A 119 1.55 -2.51 6.38
C LEU A 119 1.46 -3.34 5.10
N GLU A 120 2.19 -4.44 5.03
CA GLU A 120 2.17 -5.35 3.88
C GLU A 120 2.21 -6.83 4.29
N HIS A 121 1.57 -7.68 3.49
CA HIS A 121 1.61 -9.13 3.62
C HIS A 121 2.96 -9.70 3.16
N ASP A 122 3.57 -9.08 2.16
CA ASP A 122 4.81 -9.57 1.57
C ASP A 122 6.05 -9.28 2.44
N ASN A 123 6.58 -10.34 3.06
CA ASN A 123 7.74 -10.29 3.95
C ASN A 123 9.04 -9.82 3.26
N ARG A 124 9.09 -9.72 1.94
CA ARG A 124 10.24 -9.13 1.24
C ARG A 124 10.45 -7.67 1.63
N PHE A 125 9.39 -6.95 2.01
CA PHE A 125 9.48 -5.57 2.48
C PHE A 125 10.03 -5.41 3.90
N ASN A 126 10.33 -6.51 4.61
CA ASN A 126 10.97 -6.49 5.92
C ASN A 126 12.38 -5.83 5.90
N VAL A 127 12.95 -5.61 4.71
CA VAL A 127 14.18 -4.81 4.54
C VAL A 127 14.02 -3.35 5.04
N PHE A 128 12.79 -2.87 5.23
CA PHE A 128 12.53 -1.56 5.84
C PHE A 128 12.57 -1.57 7.37
N GLY A 129 12.85 -2.72 8.01
CA GLY A 129 13.04 -2.83 9.45
C GLY A 129 11.81 -2.36 10.22
N SER A 130 11.99 -1.44 11.16
CA SER A 130 10.91 -0.93 12.03
C SER A 130 9.80 -0.17 11.30
N GLU A 131 10.02 0.26 10.06
CA GLU A 131 8.99 0.90 9.24
C GLU A 131 8.07 -0.14 8.57
N PHE A 132 8.47 -1.42 8.50
CA PHE A 132 7.64 -2.51 7.98
C PHE A 132 6.87 -3.20 9.10
N ILE A 133 5.58 -3.42 8.87
CA ILE A 133 4.67 -4.15 9.75
C ILE A 133 4.03 -5.25 8.91
N PHE A 134 4.27 -6.51 9.25
CA PHE A 134 3.56 -7.62 8.61
C PHE A 134 2.06 -7.47 8.86
N TYR A 135 1.29 -7.51 7.78
CA TYR A 135 -0.14 -7.29 7.80
C TYR A 135 -0.87 -8.35 6.99
N ASP A 136 -1.69 -9.16 7.67
CA ASP A 136 -2.63 -10.07 7.03
C ASP A 136 -4.03 -9.43 7.05
N LEU A 137 -4.58 -9.17 5.87
CA LEU A 137 -5.92 -8.62 5.69
C LEU A 137 -7.01 -9.50 6.35
N ASN A 138 -6.79 -10.80 6.46
CA ASN A 138 -7.73 -11.73 7.12
C ASN A 138 -7.73 -11.59 8.64
N GLU A 139 -6.67 -11.01 9.21
CA GLU A 139 -6.54 -10.71 10.64
C GLU A 139 -6.34 -9.18 10.84
N PRO A 140 -7.30 -8.31 10.44
CA PRO A 140 -7.10 -6.87 10.29
C PRO A 140 -6.74 -6.12 11.59
N PHE A 141 -6.92 -6.75 12.75
CA PHE A 141 -6.60 -6.21 14.07
C PHE A 141 -5.38 -6.84 14.72
N LYS A 142 -4.73 -7.82 14.07
CA LYS A 142 -3.49 -8.44 14.56
C LYS A 142 -2.31 -7.56 14.20
N LEU A 143 -2.33 -6.36 14.77
CA LEU A 143 -1.35 -5.30 14.57
C LEU A 143 -0.73 -4.93 15.92
N PRO A 144 0.51 -4.40 15.92
CA PRO A 144 1.14 -3.89 17.14
C PRO A 144 0.23 -2.86 17.84
N PRO A 145 -0.10 -3.03 19.14
CA PRO A 145 -1.07 -2.20 19.84
C PRO A 145 -0.80 -0.69 19.79
N GLU A 146 0.47 -0.30 19.67
CA GLU A 146 0.93 1.08 19.54
C GLU A 146 0.45 1.79 18.26
N LEU A 147 0.04 1.04 17.24
CA LEU A 147 -0.49 1.61 16.00
C LEU A 147 -1.98 1.99 16.11
N LYS A 148 -2.66 1.58 17.18
CA LYS A 148 -4.08 1.88 17.37
C LYS A 148 -4.28 3.38 17.55
N GLY A 149 -5.03 4.00 16.65
CA GLY A 149 -5.35 5.42 16.71
C GLY A 149 -4.12 6.34 16.59
N CYS A 150 -3.05 5.90 15.93
CA CYS A 150 -1.84 6.70 15.76
C CYS A 150 -1.81 7.50 14.45
N ALA A 151 -2.54 7.05 13.42
CA ALA A 151 -2.34 7.52 12.05
C ALA A 151 -3.01 8.87 11.78
N ASP A 152 -2.21 9.85 11.38
CA ASP A 152 -2.66 11.18 10.96
C ASP A 152 -3.05 11.20 9.48
N ARG A 153 -2.35 10.38 8.68
CA ARG A 153 -2.55 10.28 7.23
C ARG A 153 -2.37 8.85 6.77
N MET A 154 -3.26 8.39 5.91
CA MET A 154 -3.27 7.01 5.44
C MET A 154 -3.47 6.95 3.94
N ILE A 155 -2.88 5.94 3.32
CA ILE A 155 -3.27 5.46 2.00
C ILE A 155 -3.52 3.94 2.07
N CYS A 156 -4.51 3.47 1.32
CA CYS A 156 -4.83 2.06 1.22
C CYS A 156 -5.07 1.64 -0.24
N ASP A 157 -4.47 0.53 -0.64
CA ASP A 157 -4.75 -0.14 -1.92
C ASP A 157 -5.01 -1.64 -1.67
N PRO A 158 -6.27 -2.03 -1.39
CA PRO A 158 -6.57 -3.40 -1.03
C PRO A 158 -6.37 -4.37 -2.22
N PRO A 159 -5.81 -5.57 -2.01
CA PRO A 159 -5.31 -6.44 -3.08
C PRO A 159 -6.41 -7.00 -4.01
N PHE A 160 -7.65 -7.11 -3.56
CA PHE A 160 -8.72 -7.72 -4.36
C PHE A 160 -9.93 -6.80 -4.53
N LEU A 161 -10.54 -6.87 -5.71
CA LEU A 161 -11.72 -6.08 -6.10
C LEU A 161 -13.03 -6.76 -5.67
N ASN A 162 -13.22 -6.93 -4.36
CA ASN A 162 -14.44 -7.50 -3.78
C ASN A 162 -14.84 -6.85 -2.45
N GLU A 163 -16.10 -7.06 -2.03
CA GLU A 163 -16.67 -6.43 -0.83
C GLU A 163 -15.97 -6.83 0.47
N ASP A 164 -15.57 -8.09 0.63
CA ASP A 164 -14.91 -8.58 1.84
C ASP A 164 -13.55 -7.89 2.05
N THR A 165 -12.73 -7.82 0.99
CA THR A 165 -11.44 -7.14 1.01
C THR A 165 -11.57 -5.66 1.34
N GLN A 166 -12.51 -4.96 0.68
CA GLN A 166 -12.73 -3.52 0.95
C GLN A 166 -13.23 -3.29 2.38
N THR A 167 -14.09 -4.17 2.90
CA THR A 167 -14.62 -4.08 4.26
C THR A 167 -13.52 -4.32 5.30
N LYS A 168 -12.71 -5.36 5.15
CA LYS A 168 -11.58 -5.66 6.05
C LYS A 168 -10.54 -4.55 6.05
N ALA A 169 -10.16 -4.03 4.88
CA ALA A 169 -9.25 -2.90 4.78
C ALA A 169 -9.81 -1.65 5.49
N ALA A 170 -11.11 -1.38 5.34
CA ALA A 170 -11.76 -0.26 6.04
C ALA A 170 -11.79 -0.44 7.56
N LEU A 171 -11.86 -1.68 8.07
CA LEU A 171 -11.73 -1.97 9.51
C LEU A 171 -10.33 -1.63 10.01
N THR A 172 -9.29 -2.04 9.27
CA THR A 172 -7.89 -1.69 9.56
C THR A 172 -7.68 -0.19 9.60
N ILE A 173 -8.14 0.53 8.57
CA ILE A 173 -8.02 1.99 8.49
C ILE A 173 -8.73 2.68 9.67
N ARG A 174 -9.93 2.24 10.05
CA ARG A 174 -10.64 2.78 11.22
C ARG A 174 -9.90 2.53 12.53
N TRP A 175 -9.22 1.40 12.65
CA TRP A 175 -8.45 1.05 13.84
C TRP A 175 -7.15 1.86 13.96
N LEU A 176 -6.51 2.16 12.83
CA LEU A 176 -5.30 2.98 12.74
C LEU A 176 -5.56 4.47 12.93
N ALA A 177 -6.67 4.98 12.39
CA ALA A 177 -6.96 6.40 12.30
C ALA A 177 -6.98 7.07 13.68
N LYS A 178 -6.21 8.15 13.83
CA LYS A 178 -6.20 8.96 15.05
C LYS A 178 -7.62 9.43 15.37
N PRO A 179 -8.10 9.25 16.63
CA PRO A 179 -9.45 9.67 17.00
C PRO A 179 -9.66 11.14 16.71
N HIS A 180 -10.76 11.45 16.05
CA HIS A 180 -11.13 12.83 15.76
C HIS A 180 -11.72 13.47 17.02
N THR A 181 -10.95 14.36 17.65
CA THR A 181 -11.49 15.32 18.62
C THR A 181 -11.68 16.64 17.89
N THR A 182 -12.93 17.08 17.71
CA THR A 182 -13.22 18.41 17.21
C THR A 182 -12.48 19.45 18.06
N PRO A 183 -11.87 20.51 17.48
CA PRO A 183 -12.09 21.04 16.13
C PRO A 183 -10.98 20.74 15.10
N GLU A 184 -9.97 19.95 15.43
CA GLU A 184 -8.83 19.66 14.53
C GLU A 184 -9.21 18.67 13.41
N PRO A 185 -8.61 18.78 12.21
CA PRO A 185 -9.10 18.09 11.02
C PRO A 185 -9.09 16.56 11.18
N SER A 186 -10.05 15.88 10.55
CA SER A 186 -10.05 14.41 10.48
C SER A 186 -8.76 13.91 9.82
N PRO A 187 -8.27 12.70 10.18
CA PRO A 187 -7.15 12.08 9.48
C PRO A 187 -7.37 12.08 7.97
N ARG A 188 -6.33 12.42 7.20
CA ARG A 188 -6.41 12.37 5.73
C ARG A 188 -6.35 10.93 5.28
N LEU A 189 -7.24 10.56 4.37
CA LEU A 189 -7.32 9.22 3.82
C LEU A 189 -7.35 9.29 2.29
N ILE A 190 -6.50 8.48 1.67
CA ILE A 190 -6.55 8.13 0.26
C ILE A 190 -6.87 6.63 0.16
N VAL A 191 -7.74 6.25 -0.75
CA VAL A 191 -7.94 4.85 -1.14
C VAL A 191 -7.83 4.77 -2.64
N CYS A 192 -7.05 3.83 -3.15
CA CYS A 192 -7.01 3.51 -4.57
C CYS A 192 -7.51 2.08 -4.76
N THR A 193 -8.38 1.86 -5.73
CA THR A 193 -8.90 0.53 -6.08
C THR A 193 -9.65 0.61 -7.41
N GLY A 194 -10.18 -0.51 -7.90
CA GLY A 194 -10.94 -0.56 -9.16
C GLY A 194 -12.20 0.31 -9.14
N GLU A 195 -12.54 0.93 -10.28
CA GLU A 195 -13.71 1.83 -10.41
C GLU A 195 -15.02 1.19 -9.96
N ARG A 196 -15.19 -0.10 -10.25
CA ARG A 196 -16.38 -0.88 -9.89
C ARG A 196 -16.62 -0.98 -8.38
N MET A 197 -15.60 -0.70 -7.57
CA MET A 197 -15.70 -0.71 -6.12
C MET A 197 -16.27 0.60 -5.55
N GLU A 198 -16.55 1.63 -6.36
CA GLU A 198 -17.07 2.91 -5.90
C GLU A 198 -18.27 2.78 -4.92
N PRO A 199 -19.31 1.96 -5.20
CA PRO A 199 -20.45 1.82 -4.29
C PRO A 199 -20.08 1.24 -2.92
N ILE A 200 -19.13 0.30 -2.87
CA ILE A 200 -18.70 -0.31 -1.62
C ILE A 200 -17.71 0.59 -0.88
N VAL A 201 -16.74 1.19 -1.56
CA VAL A 201 -15.74 2.10 -0.98
C VAL A 201 -16.42 3.28 -0.31
N THR A 202 -17.31 3.98 -1.03
CA THR A 202 -18.05 5.14 -0.48
C THR A 202 -18.96 4.76 0.70
N LYS A 203 -19.41 3.50 0.78
CA LYS A 203 -20.20 2.96 1.90
C LYS A 203 -19.32 2.64 3.11
N VAL A 204 -18.25 1.85 2.97
CA VAL A 204 -17.45 1.36 4.12
C VAL A 204 -16.56 2.44 4.72
N TYR A 205 -16.15 3.43 3.91
CA TYR A 205 -15.37 4.60 4.33
C TYR A 205 -16.24 5.84 4.60
N LYS A 206 -17.57 5.72 4.63
CA LYS A 206 -18.50 6.85 4.82
C LYS A 206 -18.17 7.70 6.06
N SER A 207 -17.70 7.10 7.15
CA SER A 207 -17.30 7.81 8.37
C SER A 207 -16.12 8.77 8.18
N PHE A 208 -15.32 8.60 7.13
CA PHE A 208 -14.22 9.48 6.77
C PHE A 208 -14.62 10.58 5.78
N GLY A 209 -15.84 10.54 5.22
CA GLY A 209 -16.25 11.46 4.15
C GLY A 209 -15.52 11.22 2.83
N LEU A 210 -15.12 9.98 2.56
CA LEU A 210 -14.34 9.62 1.38
C LEU A 210 -15.17 9.78 0.10
N GLN A 211 -14.60 10.46 -0.90
CA GLN A 211 -15.24 10.71 -2.19
C GLN A 211 -14.31 10.37 -3.34
N THR A 212 -14.88 9.98 -4.49
CA THR A 212 -14.14 9.80 -5.74
C THR A 212 -13.47 11.10 -6.15
N THR A 213 -12.24 11.01 -6.67
CA THR A 213 -11.46 12.16 -7.12
C THR A 213 -11.27 12.15 -8.64
N THR A 214 -10.94 13.30 -9.20
CA THR A 214 -10.66 13.47 -10.63
C THR A 214 -9.36 12.81 -11.09
N TYR A 215 -8.59 12.20 -10.17
CA TYR A 215 -7.30 11.58 -10.47
C TYR A 215 -7.45 10.10 -10.83
N GLU A 216 -6.76 9.69 -11.90
CA GLU A 216 -6.74 8.32 -12.42
C GLU A 216 -5.35 7.71 -12.20
N PRO A 217 -5.21 6.78 -11.24
CA PRO A 217 -3.94 6.07 -11.00
C PRO A 217 -3.52 5.21 -12.20
N THR A 218 -2.23 5.19 -12.51
CA THR A 218 -1.65 4.32 -13.55
C THR A 218 -0.63 3.35 -12.96
N HIS A 219 -0.43 2.20 -13.62
CA HIS A 219 0.45 1.12 -13.18
C HIS A 219 1.66 0.97 -14.11
N ALA A 220 2.82 0.62 -13.57
CA ALA A 220 4.10 0.58 -14.29
C ALA A 220 4.09 -0.40 -15.47
N ARG A 221 3.41 -1.55 -15.33
CA ARG A 221 3.27 -2.57 -16.39
C ARG A 221 1.92 -2.53 -17.09
N GLY A 222 1.13 -1.48 -16.84
CA GLY A 222 -0.26 -1.41 -17.24
C GLY A 222 -1.14 -2.39 -16.46
N LEU A 223 -2.42 -2.08 -16.36
CA LEU A 223 -3.43 -2.95 -15.77
C LEU A 223 -4.72 -2.76 -16.58
N SER A 224 -5.39 -3.84 -16.94
CA SER A 224 -6.61 -3.74 -17.76
C SER A 224 -7.82 -3.19 -16.98
N ASN A 225 -7.77 -3.24 -15.65
CA ASN A 225 -8.82 -2.69 -14.81
C ASN A 225 -8.66 -1.17 -14.70
N GLU A 226 -9.76 -0.45 -14.87
CA GLU A 226 -9.83 0.98 -14.55
C GLU A 226 -9.78 1.16 -13.04
N PHE A 227 -8.90 2.07 -12.58
CA PHE A 227 -8.69 2.37 -11.17
C PHE A 227 -9.11 3.80 -10.88
N TYR A 228 -9.73 3.99 -9.72
CA TYR A 228 -10.05 5.31 -9.19
C TYR A 228 -9.24 5.61 -7.93
N CYS A 229 -8.96 6.89 -7.74
CA CYS A 229 -8.48 7.44 -6.48
C CYS A 229 -9.65 8.08 -5.74
N TYR A 230 -9.80 7.74 -4.46
CA TYR A 230 -10.78 8.28 -3.54
C TYR A 230 -10.05 9.01 -2.40
N ALA A 231 -10.53 10.19 -1.99
CA ALA A 231 -9.93 10.96 -0.91
C ALA A 231 -10.97 11.74 -0.12
N ASN A 232 -10.70 12.00 1.16
CA ASN A 232 -11.53 12.85 2.01
C ASN A 232 -11.07 14.32 2.03
N PHE A 233 -10.19 14.69 1.10
CA PHE A 233 -9.70 16.05 0.92
C PHE A 233 -9.46 16.31 -0.56
N GLU A 234 -9.57 17.57 -0.94
CA GLU A 234 -9.12 18.07 -2.25
C GLU A 234 -7.70 18.62 -2.15
N GLY A 235 -7.02 18.71 -3.29
CA GLY A 235 -5.68 19.27 -3.38
C GLY A 235 -5.44 19.99 -4.69
N GLU A 236 -4.16 20.23 -4.98
CA GLU A 236 -3.70 20.69 -6.28
C GLU A 236 -3.79 19.58 -7.33
N ALA A 237 -3.51 18.33 -6.92
CA ALA A 237 -3.48 17.18 -7.82
C ALA A 237 -4.88 16.68 -8.22
N TRP A 238 -5.91 16.96 -7.42
CA TRP A 238 -7.28 16.49 -7.69
C TRP A 238 -8.37 17.32 -7.03
N LYS A 239 -9.57 17.19 -7.58
CA LYS A 239 -10.85 17.62 -7.00
C LYS A 239 -11.77 16.44 -6.77
N TRP A 240 -12.81 16.62 -5.98
CA TRP A 240 -13.87 15.61 -5.88
C TRP A 240 -14.69 15.57 -7.16
N GLY A 241 -15.03 14.36 -7.59
CA GLY A 241 -15.68 14.11 -8.87
C GLY A 241 -15.09 12.88 -9.54
N LYS A 242 -15.72 12.43 -10.62
CA LYS A 242 -15.18 11.31 -11.42
C LYS A 242 -14.06 11.81 -12.35
N PRO A 243 -13.05 10.98 -12.67
CA PRO A 243 -12.09 11.31 -13.71
C PRO A 243 -12.80 11.57 -15.05
N VAL A 244 -12.35 12.58 -15.79
CA VAL A 244 -12.82 12.79 -17.17
C VAL A 244 -12.04 11.85 -18.08
N LEU A 245 -12.71 10.80 -18.54
CA LEU A 245 -12.12 9.77 -19.38
C LEU A 245 -11.53 10.41 -20.65
N SER A 246 -10.39 9.89 -21.10
CA SER A 246 -9.64 10.43 -22.25
C SER A 246 -10.44 10.52 -23.55
N GLY A 247 -11.57 9.80 -23.67
CA GLY A 247 -12.52 9.90 -24.78
C GLY A 247 -13.36 11.18 -24.78
N GLU A 248 -13.80 11.67 -23.62
CA GLU A 248 -14.70 12.84 -23.51
C GLU A 248 -13.98 14.18 -23.70
N ARG A 249 -12.65 14.19 -23.50
CA ARG A 249 -11.81 15.39 -23.74
C ARG A 249 -11.73 15.78 -25.22
N LYS A 250 -11.96 14.86 -26.16
CA LYS A 250 -11.94 15.17 -27.59
C LYS A 250 -13.23 15.86 -28.06
N ASP A 251 -14.35 15.61 -27.39
CA ASP A 251 -15.65 16.18 -27.79
C ASP A 251 -15.82 17.62 -27.26
N ALA A 252 -15.15 17.98 -26.17
CA ALA A 252 -15.20 19.32 -25.59
C ALA A 252 -14.41 20.39 -26.37
N GLN A 253 -13.46 20.00 -27.25
CA GLN A 253 -12.70 20.92 -28.10
C GLN A 253 -13.30 21.12 -29.52
N GLY A 254 -14.39 20.42 -29.85
CA GLY A 254 -15.01 20.46 -31.19
C GLY A 254 -16.14 21.47 -31.37
N VAL A 255 -16.63 22.12 -30.31
CA VAL A 255 -17.79 23.02 -30.38
C VAL A 255 -17.36 24.46 -30.12
N GLY A 256 -16.72 25.09 -31.10
CA GLY A 256 -16.25 26.45 -30.91
C GLY A 256 -15.60 27.12 -32.11
N MET A 257 -16.06 26.88 -33.35
CA MET A 257 -15.72 27.77 -34.46
C MET A 257 -16.68 27.65 -35.65
N GLU A 258 -17.89 28.18 -35.51
CA GLU A 258 -18.66 28.68 -36.65
C GLU A 258 -19.40 29.95 -36.23
N SER A 259 -18.85 31.11 -36.61
CA SER A 259 -19.59 32.28 -37.14
C SER A 259 -18.70 33.53 -37.22
N LYS A 260 -18.08 33.74 -38.39
CA LYS A 260 -18.20 34.95 -39.23
C LYS A 260 -17.35 34.85 -40.48
#